data_AF-A0A645D9K0-F1
#
_entry.id   AF-A0A645D9K0-F1
#
_cell.length_a   1.000
_cell.length_b   1.000
_cell.length_c   1.000
_cell.angle_alpha   90.00
_cell.angle_beta   90.00
_cell.angle_gamma   90.00
#
_symmetry.space_group_name_H-M   'P 1'
#
loop_
_entity.id
_entity.type
_entity.pdbx_description
1 polymer ?
#
loop_
_entity_poly.entity_id
_entity_poly.type
_entity_poly.pdbx_seq_one_letter_code
_entity_poly.pdbx_strand_id
1 'polypeptide(L)'
;MGTPCAIGMKMADESVRAIRCNYDGYVAGAGVILAGRYTEPAKIKALLALGDLSQLAEELTACVAYHRDRHEPMRPARRFACVDEYQYLAEGEMSADYLYVYDDGKWLVYGLYNVAEWVQVEVKVVDKDE
;
A
#
# COMPACT_ATOMS: atom_id res chain seq x y z
N MET A 1 9.88 -16.97 1.18
CA MET A 1 9.27 -16.16 2.27
C MET A 1 9.20 -14.74 1.76
N GLY A 2 8.03 -14.10 1.81
CA GLY A 2 7.86 -12.71 1.35
C GLY A 2 7.86 -11.74 2.53
N THR A 3 8.01 -10.44 2.23
CA THR A 3 7.78 -9.35 3.19
C THR A 3 6.42 -8.72 2.85
N PRO A 4 5.33 -9.12 3.50
CA PRO A 4 4.01 -8.60 3.21
C PRO A 4 3.83 -7.16 3.69
N CYS A 5 2.99 -6.40 3.00
CA CYS A 5 2.53 -5.10 3.44
C CYS A 5 1.03 -4.92 3.24
N ALA A 6 0.45 -3.94 3.92
CA ALA A 6 -0.89 -3.43 3.64
C ALA A 6 -0.77 -2.09 2.90
N ILE A 7 -1.57 -1.92 1.85
CA ILE A 7 -1.61 -0.71 1.02
C ILE A 7 -3.00 -0.10 1.19
N GLY A 8 -3.06 1.03 1.89
CA GLY A 8 -4.28 1.74 2.24
C GLY A 8 -4.43 3.11 1.59
N MET A 9 -5.66 3.60 1.50
CA MET A 9 -5.98 4.98 1.13
C MET A 9 -7.03 5.52 2.10
N LYS A 10 -6.77 6.70 2.67
CA LYS A 10 -7.76 7.45 3.44
C LYS A 10 -8.84 8.02 2.51
N MET A 11 -10.08 7.84 2.92
CA MET A 11 -11.28 8.23 2.19
C MET A 11 -11.83 9.56 2.74
N ALA A 12 -12.76 10.18 2.01
CA ALA A 12 -13.37 11.45 2.41
C ALA A 12 -14.24 11.34 3.70
N ASP A 13 -14.66 10.13 4.08
CA ASP A 13 -15.37 9.85 5.33
C ASP A 13 -14.41 9.49 6.48
N GLU A 14 -13.13 9.84 6.36
CA GLU A 14 -12.02 9.51 7.27
C GLU A 14 -11.66 8.01 7.36
N SER A 15 -12.44 7.12 6.73
CA SER A 15 -12.15 5.69 6.71
C SER A 15 -10.92 5.34 5.87
N VAL A 16 -10.30 4.19 6.13
CA VAL A 16 -9.21 3.66 5.30
C VAL A 16 -9.71 2.43 4.55
N ARG A 17 -9.44 2.38 3.24
CA ARG A 17 -9.60 1.17 2.44
C ARG A 17 -8.23 0.58 2.12
N ALA A 18 -7.99 -0.70 2.44
CA ALA A 18 -6.67 -1.30 2.26
C ALA A 18 -6.70 -2.74 1.70
N ILE A 19 -5.70 -3.06 0.88
CA ILE A 19 -5.42 -4.41 0.34
C ILE A 19 -4.09 -4.93 0.86
N ARG A 20 -3.91 -6.24 0.91
CA ARG A 20 -2.63 -6.89 1.27
C ARG A 20 -1.78 -7.09 0.01
N CYS A 21 -0.47 -6.89 0.11
CA CYS A 21 0.53 -7.32 -0.87
C CYS A 21 1.51 -8.31 -0.22
N ASN A 22 1.89 -9.39 -0.91
CA ASN A 22 2.66 -10.48 -0.29
C ASN A 22 4.18 -10.34 -0.37
N TYR A 23 4.71 -9.65 -1.39
CA TYR A 23 6.14 -9.52 -1.64
C TYR A 23 6.60 -8.06 -1.65
N ASP A 24 7.89 -7.86 -1.31
CA ASP A 24 8.62 -6.59 -1.38
C ASP A 24 8.00 -5.40 -0.64
N GLY A 25 7.36 -5.66 0.50
CA GLY A 25 6.66 -4.65 1.30
C GLY A 25 7.51 -3.59 1.99
N TYR A 26 8.83 -3.73 2.03
CA TYR A 26 9.74 -2.75 2.65
C TYR A 26 9.74 -1.40 1.91
N VAL A 27 10.22 -0.34 2.57
CA VAL A 27 10.20 1.03 2.03
C VAL A 27 10.92 1.14 0.68
N ALA A 28 12.08 0.48 0.52
CA ALA A 28 12.85 0.49 -0.73
C ALA A 28 12.17 -0.27 -1.90
N GLY A 29 11.11 -1.05 -1.63
CA GLY A 29 10.32 -1.78 -2.61
C GLY A 29 8.97 -1.11 -2.79
N ALA A 30 7.97 -1.57 -2.04
CA ALA A 30 6.62 -1.03 -2.10
C ALA A 30 6.58 0.48 -1.85
N GLY A 31 7.31 1.00 -0.84
CA GLY A 31 7.32 2.43 -0.53
C GLY A 31 7.76 3.30 -1.72
N VAL A 32 8.86 2.95 -2.39
CA VAL A 32 9.37 3.67 -3.57
C VAL A 32 8.35 3.61 -4.72
N ILE A 33 7.77 2.44 -4.99
CA ILE A 33 6.78 2.28 -6.06
C ILE A 33 5.54 3.14 -5.79
N LEU A 34 5.00 3.07 -4.57
CA LEU A 34 3.80 3.81 -4.17
C LEU A 34 4.03 5.32 -4.29
N ALA A 35 5.08 5.83 -3.64
CA ALA A 35 5.39 7.26 -3.63
C ALA A 35 5.82 7.81 -5.00
N GLY A 36 6.44 6.99 -5.86
CA GLY A 36 6.89 7.41 -7.19
C GLY A 36 5.85 7.25 -8.31
N ARG A 37 4.91 6.29 -8.20
CA ARG A 37 4.04 5.88 -9.33
C ARG A 37 2.56 5.89 -9.02
N TYR A 38 2.16 5.87 -7.75
CA TYR A 38 0.77 5.89 -7.32
C TYR A 38 0.46 7.20 -6.57
N THR A 39 0.63 8.32 -7.26
CA THR A 39 0.44 9.68 -6.71
C THR A 39 -0.95 10.26 -7.00
N GLU A 40 -1.71 9.63 -7.89
CA GLU A 40 -3.04 10.07 -8.27
C GLU A 40 -4.13 9.25 -7.56
N PRO A 41 -5.10 9.89 -6.87
CA PRO A 41 -6.22 9.21 -6.22
C PRO A 41 -6.94 8.19 -7.08
N ALA A 42 -7.09 8.45 -8.40
CA ALA A 42 -7.74 7.53 -9.32
C ALA A 42 -6.91 6.25 -9.54
N LYS A 43 -5.59 6.36 -9.73
CA LYS A 43 -4.69 5.22 -9.92
C LYS A 43 -4.62 4.36 -8.64
N ILE A 44 -4.64 5.00 -7.46
CA ILE A 44 -4.67 4.30 -6.17
C ILE A 44 -6.00 3.55 -5.98
N LYS A 45 -7.14 4.18 -6.26
CA LYS A 45 -8.45 3.50 -6.21
C LYS A 45 -8.51 2.30 -7.14
N ALA A 46 -7.93 2.42 -8.33
CA ALA A 46 -7.82 1.31 -9.28
C ALA A 46 -6.89 0.19 -8.77
N LEU A 47 -5.79 0.52 -8.09
CA LEU A 47 -4.93 -0.45 -7.41
C LEU A 47 -5.71 -1.23 -6.35
N LEU A 48 -6.42 -0.53 -5.47
CA LEU A 48 -7.25 -1.15 -4.41
C LEU A 48 -8.37 -2.03 -4.99
N ALA A 49 -8.89 -1.70 -6.18
CA ALA A 49 -9.92 -2.48 -6.85
C ALA A 49 -9.41 -3.83 -7.39
N LEU A 50 -8.09 -4.03 -7.51
CA LEU A 50 -7.51 -5.33 -7.85
C LEU A 50 -7.68 -6.37 -6.73
N GLY A 51 -7.94 -5.92 -5.50
CA GLY A 51 -7.96 -6.77 -4.30
C GLY A 51 -6.55 -7.12 -3.83
N ASP A 52 -6.43 -8.16 -3.01
CA ASP A 52 -5.12 -8.60 -2.51
C ASP A 52 -4.16 -8.96 -3.66
N LEU A 53 -2.90 -8.55 -3.51
CA LEU A 53 -1.81 -8.75 -4.45
C LEU A 53 -0.83 -9.81 -3.96
N SER A 54 -0.34 -10.59 -4.91
CA SER A 54 0.92 -11.29 -4.73
C SER A 54 2.08 -10.29 -4.77
N GLN A 55 2.11 -9.40 -5.77
CA GLN A 55 3.23 -8.48 -6.00
C GLN A 55 2.75 -7.15 -6.56
N LEU A 56 3.32 -6.05 -6.04
CA LEU A 56 3.13 -4.69 -6.53
C LEU A 56 4.11 -4.39 -7.67
N ALA A 57 3.69 -3.59 -8.65
CA ALA A 57 4.55 -3.08 -9.73
C ALA A 57 4.25 -1.59 -9.98
N GLU A 58 5.03 -0.93 -10.82
CA GLU A 58 4.85 0.51 -11.14
C GLU A 58 3.53 0.81 -11.89
N GLU A 59 3.05 -0.17 -12.67
CA GLU A 59 1.83 -0.08 -13.46
C GLU A 59 0.82 -1.15 -13.06
N LEU A 60 -0.47 -0.78 -13.08
CA LEU A 60 -1.58 -1.63 -12.64
C LEU A 60 -1.65 -2.97 -13.36
N THR A 61 -1.32 -2.99 -14.65
CA THR A 61 -1.33 -4.19 -15.49
C THR A 61 -0.16 -5.12 -15.19
N ALA A 62 0.93 -4.60 -14.61
CA ALA A 62 2.11 -5.35 -14.24
C ALA A 62 2.08 -5.87 -12.79
N CYS A 63 1.18 -5.36 -11.94
CA CYS A 63 0.92 -5.96 -10.63
C CYS A 63 0.52 -7.44 -10.81
N VAL A 64 0.71 -8.27 -9.80
CA VAL A 64 0.20 -9.64 -9.78
C VAL A 64 -0.89 -9.72 -8.72
N ALA A 65 -2.15 -9.68 -9.12
CA ALA A 65 -3.32 -9.78 -8.26
C ALA A 65 -3.79 -11.24 -8.15
N TYR A 66 -4.10 -11.69 -6.92
CA TYR A 66 -4.53 -13.07 -6.69
C TYR A 66 -5.79 -13.42 -7.48
N HIS A 67 -6.76 -12.50 -7.48
CA HIS A 67 -8.02 -12.73 -8.19
C HIS A 67 -7.84 -12.72 -9.71
N ARG A 68 -7.25 -11.65 -10.26
CA ARG A 68 -7.13 -11.43 -11.70
C ARG A 68 -6.21 -12.46 -12.37
N ASP A 69 -5.04 -12.70 -11.79
CA ASP A 69 -3.96 -13.43 -12.48
C ASP A 69 -3.82 -14.88 -12.02
N ARG A 70 -4.32 -15.22 -10.83
CA ARG A 70 -4.28 -16.59 -10.28
C ARG A 70 -5.65 -17.24 -10.15
N HIS A 71 -6.71 -16.54 -10.56
CA HIS A 71 -8.10 -17.01 -10.51
C HIS A 71 -8.55 -17.45 -9.11
N GLU A 72 -7.95 -16.88 -8.06
CA GLU A 72 -8.40 -17.08 -6.68
C GLU A 72 -9.69 -16.28 -6.41
N PRO A 73 -10.46 -16.61 -5.36
CA PRO A 73 -11.58 -15.77 -4.92
C PRO A 73 -11.14 -14.32 -4.67
N MET A 74 -11.99 -13.36 -5.07
CA MET A 74 -11.75 -11.95 -4.85
C MET A 74 -11.66 -11.64 -3.35
N ARG A 75 -10.55 -11.02 -2.95
CA ARG A 75 -10.34 -10.48 -1.60
C ARG A 75 -10.34 -8.95 -1.72
N PRO A 76 -11.51 -8.30 -1.54
CA PRO A 76 -11.63 -6.87 -1.75
C PRO A 76 -10.90 -6.08 -0.65
N ALA A 77 -10.64 -4.80 -0.93
CA ALA A 77 -10.08 -3.89 0.06
C ALA A 77 -10.94 -3.89 1.34
N ARG A 78 -10.30 -4.16 2.49
CA ARG A 78 -10.88 -4.08 3.82
C ARG A 78 -11.13 -2.62 4.19
N ARG A 79 -12.14 -2.36 5.02
CA ARG A 79 -12.46 -1.01 5.53
C ARG A 79 -12.11 -0.92 7.02
N PHE A 80 -11.39 0.12 7.38
CA PHE A 80 -11.14 0.55 8.77
C PHE A 80 -11.79 1.92 8.97
N ALA A 81 -12.32 2.23 10.14
CA ALA A 81 -13.09 3.44 10.39
C ALA A 81 -12.22 4.72 10.37
N CYS A 82 -10.94 4.61 10.71
CA CYS A 82 -9.97 5.71 10.65
C CYS A 82 -8.53 5.18 10.52
N VAL A 83 -7.57 6.10 10.38
CA VAL A 83 -6.13 5.78 10.32
C VAL A 83 -5.64 5.12 11.61
N ASP A 84 -6.13 5.53 12.77
CA ASP A 84 -5.74 4.94 14.07
C ASP A 84 -6.19 3.48 14.18
N GLU A 85 -7.42 3.17 13.76
CA GLU A 85 -7.91 1.79 13.72
C GLU A 85 -7.13 0.96 12.69
N TYR A 86 -6.81 1.53 11.52
CA TYR A 86 -5.95 0.88 10.54
C TYR A 86 -4.57 0.54 11.12
N GLN A 87 -3.93 1.48 11.83
CA GLN A 87 -2.65 1.26 12.50
C GLN A 87 -2.72 0.13 13.53
N TYR A 88 -3.81 0.08 14.31
CA TYR A 88 -3.97 -0.87 15.41
C TYR A 88 -4.33 -2.29 14.95
N LEU A 89 -5.14 -2.42 13.89
CA LEU A 89 -5.70 -3.73 13.49
C LEU A 89 -4.99 -4.35 12.28
N ALA A 90 -4.47 -3.57 11.34
CA ALA A 90 -4.10 -4.09 10.03
C ALA A 90 -2.91 -5.05 10.06
N GLU A 91 -1.93 -4.88 10.95
CA GLU A 91 -0.80 -5.81 11.10
C GLU A 91 -1.32 -7.25 11.32
N GLY A 92 -2.24 -7.42 12.27
CA GLY A 92 -2.86 -8.71 12.58
C GLY A 92 -3.85 -9.18 11.50
N GLU A 93 -4.80 -8.32 11.12
CA GLU A 93 -5.88 -8.69 10.19
C GLU A 93 -5.39 -8.96 8.76
N MET A 94 -4.27 -8.35 8.37
CA MET A 94 -3.70 -8.46 7.03
C MET A 94 -2.39 -9.23 7.01
N SER A 95 -1.86 -9.65 8.17
CA SER A 95 -0.58 -10.34 8.30
C SER A 95 0.50 -9.62 7.50
N ALA A 96 0.70 -8.34 7.83
CA ALA A 96 1.51 -7.37 7.11
C ALA A 96 2.59 -6.78 8.00
N ASP A 97 3.83 -6.73 7.51
CA ASP A 97 4.98 -6.21 8.27
C ASP A 97 5.08 -4.67 8.16
N TYR A 98 4.56 -4.12 7.06
CA TYR A 98 4.52 -2.68 6.79
C TYR A 98 3.11 -2.25 6.46
N LEU A 99 2.68 -1.11 6.99
CA LEU A 99 1.41 -0.49 6.64
C LEU A 99 1.69 0.80 5.88
N TYR A 100 1.10 0.93 4.69
CA TYR A 100 1.11 2.16 3.92
C TYR A 100 -0.29 2.77 3.93
N VAL A 101 -0.38 4.09 4.04
CA VAL A 101 -1.62 4.83 3.82
C VAL A 101 -1.35 6.06 2.95
N TYR A 102 -2.16 6.21 1.90
CA TYR A 102 -2.22 7.46 1.16
C TYR A 102 -3.18 8.42 1.84
N ASP A 103 -2.67 9.58 2.24
CA ASP A 103 -3.43 10.66 2.84
C ASP A 103 -2.99 12.01 2.25
N ASP A 104 -3.95 12.79 1.78
CA ASP A 104 -3.78 14.15 1.26
C ASP A 104 -2.53 14.38 0.38
N GLY A 105 -2.39 13.60 -0.70
CA GLY A 105 -1.28 13.77 -1.66
C GLY A 105 0.01 13.05 -1.27
N LYS A 106 0.04 12.35 -0.13
CA LYS A 106 1.27 11.78 0.44
C LYS A 106 1.08 10.33 0.80
N TRP A 107 2.17 9.57 0.69
CA TRP A 107 2.25 8.23 1.27
C TRP A 107 2.93 8.29 2.62
N LEU A 108 2.30 7.67 3.61
CA LEU A 108 2.86 7.45 4.94
C LEU A 108 3.11 5.95 5.13
N VAL A 109 4.15 5.60 5.88
CA VAL A 109 4.48 4.23 6.26
C VAL A 109 4.55 4.08 7.77
N TYR A 110 4.08 2.94 8.26
CA TYR A 110 4.20 2.46 9.63
C TYR A 110 4.80 1.04 9.64
N GLY A 111 5.36 0.62 10.78
CA GLY A 111 6.07 -0.67 10.92
C GLY A 111 7.59 -0.56 10.74
N LEU A 112 8.16 0.66 10.80
CA LEU A 112 9.60 0.85 10.78
C LEU A 112 10.21 0.50 12.15
N TYR A 113 11.40 -0.10 12.12
CA TYR A 113 12.11 -0.51 13.33
C TYR A 113 12.38 0.69 14.24
N ASN A 114 11.95 0.59 15.52
CA ASN A 114 12.07 1.64 16.54
C ASN A 114 11.40 2.98 16.17
N VAL A 115 10.36 2.97 15.33
CA VAL A 115 9.56 4.18 15.02
C VAL A 115 8.09 3.87 15.28
N ALA A 116 7.50 4.57 16.24
CA ALA A 116 6.10 4.39 16.65
C ALA A 116 5.12 5.32 15.91
N GLU A 117 5.61 6.12 14.97
CA GLU A 117 4.85 7.13 14.24
C GLU A 117 4.73 6.78 12.76
N TRP A 118 3.74 7.37 12.11
CA TRP A 118 3.66 7.39 10.65
C TRP A 118 4.75 8.28 10.08
N VAL A 119 5.53 7.76 9.14
CA VAL A 119 6.62 8.49 8.47
C VAL A 119 6.26 8.71 7.00
N GLN A 120 6.42 9.93 6.51
CA GLN A 120 6.21 10.22 5.10
C GLN A 120 7.29 9.55 4.22
N VAL A 121 6.85 8.89 3.14
CA VAL A 121 7.73 8.33 2.12
C VAL A 121 7.90 9.38 1.02
N GLU A 122 9.14 9.81 0.79
CA GLU A 122 9.49 10.75 -0.28
C GLU A 122 10.46 10.10 -1.27
N VAL A 123 10.13 10.19 -2.56
CA VAL A 123 11.02 9.78 -3.64
C VAL A 123 11.57 11.04 -4.31
N LYS A 124 12.89 11.20 -4.26
CA LYS A 124 13.58 12.27 -4.98
C LYS A 124 14.08 11.70 -6.30
N VAL A 125 13.49 12.14 -7.41
CA VAL A 125 14.07 11.91 -8.73
C VAL A 125 15.27 12.84 -8.83
N VAL A 126 16.46 12.26 -8.81
CA VAL A 126 17.68 13.00 -9.13
C VAL A 126 17.82 12.89 -10.63
N ASP A 127 17.51 13.96 -11.36
CA ASP A 127 17.89 14.05 -12.76
C ASP A 127 19.42 13.92 -12.81
N LYS A 128 19.90 12.87 -13.47
CA LYS A 128 21.30 12.86 -13.90
C LYS A 128 21.39 13.87 -15.03
N ASP A 129 21.78 15.09 -14.70
CA ASP A 129 22.40 15.96 -15.70
C ASP A 129 23.52 15.17 -16.39
N GLU A 130 23.57 15.33 -17.72
CA GLU A 130 24.32 14.57 -18.74
C GLU A 130 25.75 14.12 -18.38
#